data_AF-A0A1C1CJB0-F1
#
_entry.id   AF-A0A1C1CJB0-F1
#
_cell.length_a   1.000
_cell.length_b   1.000
_cell.length_c   1.000
_cell.angle_alpha   90.00
_cell.angle_beta   90.00
_cell.angle_gamma   90.00
#
_symmetry.space_group_name_H-M   'P 1'
#
loop_
_entity.id
_entity.type
_entity.pdbx_description
1 polymer ?
#
loop_
_entity_poly.entity_id
_entity_poly.type
_entity_poly.pdbx_seq_one_letter_code
_entity_poly.pdbx_strand_id
1 'polypeptide(L)' 'MENYDLVTLAIDEIVDDGIVLETDPVMVASRVSKAPAQDAPNMKNIDLSEQGIQNLWEFGKKQGMEFVRRNL' A
#
# COMPACT_ATOMS: atom_id res chain seq x y z
N MET A 1 11.32 13.29 -22.21
CA MET A 1 11.89 13.26 -20.85
C MET A 1 11.28 12.08 -20.13
N GLU A 2 12.00 10.96 -20.06
CA GLU A 2 11.56 9.79 -19.30
C GLU A 2 11.76 10.07 -17.81
N ASN A 3 10.82 9.64 -16.96
CA ASN A 3 10.91 9.73 -15.49
C ASN A 3 11.06 11.16 -14.92
N TYR A 4 10.54 12.17 -15.62
CA TYR A 4 10.58 13.57 -15.16
C TYR A 4 9.92 13.76 -13.78
N ASP A 5 8.87 13.00 -13.50
CA ASP A 5 8.21 12.90 -12.21
C ASP A 5 9.18 12.47 -11.10
N LEU A 6 9.94 11.39 -11.30
CA LEU A 6 10.91 10.90 -10.32
C LEU A 6 12.08 11.87 -10.11
N VAL A 7 12.58 12.50 -11.17
CA VAL A 7 13.65 13.49 -11.08
C VAL A 7 13.18 14.73 -10.32
N THR A 8 11.94 15.16 -10.54
CA THR A 8 11.37 16.30 -9.80
C THR A 8 11.25 15.99 -8.32
N LEU A 9 10.81 14.78 -7.95
CA LEU A 9 10.78 14.34 -6.55
C LEU A 9 12.18 14.30 -5.91
N ALA A 10 13.19 13.84 -6.66
CA ALA A 10 14.57 13.84 -6.16
C ALA A 10 15.09 15.27 -5.91
N ILE A 11 14.77 16.21 -6.82
CA ILE A 11 15.19 17.61 -6.70
C ILE A 11 14.47 18.30 -5.54
N ASP A 12 13.16 18.08 -5.41
CA ASP A 12 12.35 18.63 -4.32
C ASP A 12 12.91 18.26 -2.95
N GLU A 13 13.45 17.05 -2.81
CA GLU A 13 14.04 16.62 -1.54
C GLU A 13 15.48 17.08 -1.33
N ILE A 14 16.28 17.23 -2.40
CA ILE A 14 17.68 17.67 -2.30
C ILE A 14 17.76 19.19 -2.13
N VAL A 15 16.81 19.93 -2.71
CA VAL A 15 16.80 21.39 -2.72
C VAL A 15 15.60 21.90 -1.93
N ASP A 16 15.83 22.19 -0.66
CA ASP A 16 14.80 22.72 0.24
C ASP A 16 14.92 24.25 0.34
N ASP A 17 13.84 24.97 0.05
CA ASP A 17 13.81 26.45 0.04
C ASP A 17 14.98 27.12 -0.74
N GLY A 18 15.46 26.46 -1.80
CA GLY A 18 16.59 26.92 -2.61
C GLY A 18 17.99 26.60 -2.03
N ILE A 19 18.06 25.87 -0.93
CA ILE A 19 19.28 25.39 -0.29
C ILE A 19 19.50 23.94 -0.67
N VAL A 20 20.70 23.64 -1.19
CA VAL A 20 21.11 22.25 -1.42
C VAL A 20 21.44 21.61 -0.08
N LEU A 21 20.66 20.60 0.32
CA LEU A 21 20.86 19.86 1.56
C LEU A 21 22.06 18.90 1.42
N GLU A 22 22.78 18.71 2.53
CA GLU A 22 23.84 17.70 2.62
C GLU A 22 23.21 16.31 2.77
N THR A 23 22.89 15.70 1.62
CA THR A 23 22.25 14.38 1.54
C THR A 23 22.98 13.50 0.51
N ASP A 24 23.01 12.18 0.75
CA ASP A 24 23.47 11.23 -0.26
C ASP A 24 22.45 11.14 -1.42
N PRO A 25 22.80 11.58 -2.65
CA PRO A 25 21.87 11.59 -3.77
C PRO A 25 21.46 10.18 -4.21
N VAL A 26 22.29 9.15 -3.97
CA VAL A 26 21.96 7.76 -4.31
C VAL A 26 20.86 7.24 -3.41
N MET A 27 20.90 7.60 -2.12
CA MET A 27 19.86 7.25 -1.16
C MET A 27 18.53 7.91 -1.50
N VAL A 28 18.55 9.19 -1.89
CA VAL A 28 17.35 9.92 -2.32
C VAL A 28 16.76 9.31 -3.58
N ALA A 29 17.57 9.15 -4.63
CA ALA A 29 17.14 8.56 -5.90
C ALA A 29 16.57 7.14 -5.70
N SER A 30 17.21 6.33 -4.85
CA SER A 30 16.76 4.98 -4.54
C SER A 30 15.43 4.94 -3.79
N ARG A 31 15.13 5.97 -2.99
CA ARG A 31 13.85 6.05 -2.26
C ARG A 31 12.74 6.52 -3.19
N VAL A 32 12.94 7.61 -3.91
CA VAL A 32 11.89 8.21 -4.76
C VAL A 32 11.55 7.33 -5.97
N SER A 33 12.50 6.53 -6.46
CA SER A 33 12.26 5.60 -7.57
C SER A 33 11.52 4.32 -7.19
N LYS A 34 11.43 3.99 -5.89
CA LYS A 34 10.67 2.83 -5.43
C LYS A 34 9.20 3.21 -5.37
N ALA A 35 8.37 2.47 -6.11
CA ALA A 35 6.93 2.52 -5.90
C ALA A 35 6.63 2.30 -4.41
N PRO A 36 5.66 3.01 -3.82
CA PRO A 36 5.25 2.75 -2.45
C PRO A 36 4.98 1.25 -2.33
N ALA A 37 5.56 0.63 -1.29
CA ALA A 37 5.15 -0.71 -0.92
C ALA A 37 3.63 -0.67 -0.85
N GLN A 38 2.93 -1.55 -1.57
CA GLN A 38 1.48 -1.51 -1.58
C GLN A 38 1.01 -1.54 -0.13
N ASP A 39 0.52 -0.41 0.39
CA ASP A 39 -0.10 -0.28 1.72
C ASP A 39 -1.43 -1.06 1.79
N ALA A 40 -1.65 -1.96 0.83
CA ALA A 40 -2.60 -3.03 0.94
C ALA A 40 -1.89 -4.36 1.24
N PRO A 41 -1.34 -4.57 2.46
CA PRO A 41 -0.97 -5.92 2.88
C PRO A 41 -2.18 -6.87 2.95
N ASN A 42 -3.40 -6.44 2.58
CA ASN A 42 -4.60 -7.28 2.63
C ASN A 42 -5.59 -7.18 1.46
N MET A 43 -5.48 -6.28 0.48
CA MET A 43 -6.47 -6.30 -0.62
C MET A 43 -6.24 -7.41 -1.64
N LYS A 44 -4.99 -7.87 -1.84
CA LYS A 44 -4.73 -9.03 -2.71
C LYS A 44 -5.31 -10.34 -2.16
N ASN A 45 -5.56 -10.42 -0.85
CA ASN A 45 -6.21 -11.58 -0.24
C ASN A 45 -7.73 -11.47 -0.20
N ILE A 46 -8.31 -10.33 -0.60
CA ILE A 46 -9.70 -10.33 -1.02
C ILE A 46 -9.69 -10.89 -2.44
N ASP A 47 -9.56 -12.21 -2.54
CA ASP A 47 -9.85 -12.91 -3.77
C ASP A 47 -11.33 -12.67 -4.06
N LEU A 48 -11.62 -11.77 -4.99
CA LEU A 48 -12.97 -11.52 -5.50
C LEU A 48 -13.40 -12.61 -6.48
N SER A 49 -12.70 -13.75 -6.54
CA SER A 49 -13.19 -14.94 -7.22
C SER A 49 -14.50 -15.42 -6.60
N GLU A 50 -15.29 -16.16 -7.40
CA GLU A 50 -16.49 -16.85 -6.91
C GLU A 50 -16.19 -17.72 -5.69
N GLN A 51 -14.98 -18.29 -5.62
CA GLN A 51 -14.51 -19.09 -4.50
C GLN A 51 -14.24 -18.23 -3.25
N GLY A 52 -13.62 -17.06 -3.40
CA GLY A 52 -13.42 -16.13 -2.29
C GLY A 52 -14.75 -15.56 -1.76
N ILE A 53 -15.71 -15.28 -2.63
CA ILE A 53 -17.07 -14.87 -2.23
C ILE A 53 -17.80 -15.99 -1.46
N GLN A 54 -17.69 -17.24 -1.91
CA GLN A 54 -18.24 -18.39 -1.18
C GLN A 54 -17.61 -18.55 0.21
N ASN A 55 -16.28 -18.44 0.31
CA ASN A 55 -15.57 -18.50 1.59
C ASN A 55 -16.02 -17.39 2.56
N LEU A 56 -16.20 -16.16 2.05
CA LEU A 56 -16.71 -15.04 2.84
C LEU A 56 -18.15 -15.26 3.30
N TRP A 57 -19.00 -15.85 2.45
CA TRP A 57 -20.38 -16.17 2.79
C TRP A 57 -20.46 -17.24 3.89
N GLU A 58 -19.66 -18.29 3.79
CA GLU A 58 -19.58 -19.32 4.84
C GLU A 58 -19.02 -18.77 6.14
N PHE A 59 -17.96 -17.95 6.08
CA PHE A 59 -17.41 -17.28 7.26
C PHE A 59 -18.44 -16.37 7.93
N GLY A 60 -19.16 -15.55 7.16
CA GLY A 60 -20.21 -14.67 7.65
C GLY A 60 -21.36 -15.45 8.30
N LYS A 61 -21.80 -16.54 7.69
CA LYS A 61 -22.80 -17.45 8.28
C LYS A 61 -22.31 -18.07 9.59
N LYS A 62 -21.06 -18.54 9.64
CA LYS A 62 -20.48 -19.14 10.83
C LYS A 62 -20.41 -18.15 11.98
N GLN A 63 -19.90 -16.93 11.74
CA GLN A 63 -19.88 -15.85 12.73
C GLN A 63 -21.28 -15.47 13.21
N GLY A 64 -22.25 -15.39 12.30
CA GLY A 64 -23.65 -15.14 12.64
C GLY A 64 -24.25 -16.23 13.52
N MET A 65 -24.02 -17.51 13.21
CA MET A 65 -24.46 -18.62 14.05
C MET A 65 -23.77 -18.63 15.42
N GLU A 66 -22.47 -18.36 15.47
CA GLU A 66 -21.73 -18.24 16.74
C GLU A 66 -22.26 -17.08 17.58
N PHE A 67 -22.58 -15.94 16.97
CA PHE A 67 -23.21 -14.81 17.66
C PHE A 67 -24.60 -15.16 18.20
N VAL A 68 -25.47 -15.76 17.39
CA VAL A 68 -26.80 -16.20 17.83
C VAL A 68 -26.68 -17.22 18.96
N ARG A 69 -25.78 -18.20 18.82
CA ARG A 69 -25.51 -19.21 19.86
C ARG A 69 -24.91 -18.63 21.14
N ARG A 70 -24.17 -17.51 21.05
CA ARG A 70 -23.57 -16.86 22.23
C ARG A 70 -24.58 -16.00 22.99
N ASN A 71 -25.60 -15.47 22.31
CA ASN A 71 -26.57 -14.54 22.88
C ASN A 71 -27.93 -15.17 23.20
N LEU A 72 -28.15 -16.44 22.84
CA LEU A 72 -29.26 -17.29 23.30
C LEU A 72 -28.73 -18.29 24.33
#